data_AF-B0BJD9-F1
#
_entry.id   AF-B0BJD9-F1
#
_cell.length_a   1.000
_cell.length_b   1.000
_cell.length_c   1.000
_cell.angle_alpha   90.00
_cell.angle_beta   90.00
_cell.angle_gamma   90.00
#
_symmetry.space_group_name_H-M   'P 1'
#
loop_
_entity.id
_entity.type
_entity.pdbx_description
1 polymer ?
#
loop_
_entity_poly.entity_id
_entity_poly.type
_entity_poly.pdbx_seq_one_letter_code
_entity_poly.pdbx_strand_id
1 'polypeptide(L)'
;GVSQKRKEVKMCLNERINEWKKYPNALGSESQAGVIVGELSAAIGEEIPDEVNAALKQLSLRGTMRDIAQAIQHNEEHEPMPDVPSFHDVVDSGAASCGISWAEALTVIAKYFDEQIPRLV
;
A
#
# COMPACT_ATOMS: atom_id res chain seq x y z
N GLY A 1 -13.22 30.56 -2.81
CA GLY A 1 -11.76 30.56 -2.99
C GLY A 1 -11.11 29.35 -2.35
N VAL A 2 -10.86 29.38 -1.04
CA VAL A 2 -10.12 28.31 -0.32
C VAL A 2 -11.01 27.12 0.07
N SER A 3 -12.23 27.37 0.54
CA SER A 3 -13.16 26.31 0.96
C SER A 3 -13.58 25.38 -0.20
N GLN A 4 -13.72 25.91 -1.42
CA GLN A 4 -14.06 25.11 -2.59
C GLN A 4 -12.91 24.19 -3.01
N LYS A 5 -11.67 24.70 -3.02
CA LYS A 5 -10.46 23.92 -3.32
C LYS A 5 -10.25 22.77 -2.31
N ARG A 6 -10.53 23.00 -1.02
CA ARG A 6 -10.44 21.94 0.00
C ARG A 6 -11.50 20.85 -0.19
N LYS A 7 -12.73 21.22 -0.57
CA LYS A 7 -13.79 20.25 -0.91
C LYS A 7 -13.43 19.40 -2.12
N GLU A 8 -12.83 20.00 -3.15
CA GLU A 8 -12.35 19.27 -4.35
C GLU A 8 -11.24 18.27 -3.99
N VAL A 9 -10.25 18.70 -3.20
CA VAL A 9 -9.17 17.81 -2.71
C VAL A 9 -9.74 16.65 -1.90
N LYS A 10 -10.67 16.93 -0.97
CA LYS A 10 -11.34 15.90 -0.17
C LYS A 10 -12.04 14.87 -1.05
N MET A 11 -12.81 15.33 -2.04
CA MET A 11 -13.56 14.44 -2.93
C MET A 11 -12.62 13.54 -3.74
N CYS A 12 -11.57 14.11 -4.34
CA CYS A 12 -10.57 13.37 -5.11
C CYS A 12 -9.82 12.32 -4.25
N LEU A 13 -9.38 12.69 -3.04
CA LEU A 13 -8.71 11.77 -2.13
C LEU A 13 -9.66 10.66 -1.66
N ASN A 14 -10.90 10.98 -1.35
CA ASN A 14 -11.91 10.00 -0.92
C ASN A 14 -12.20 8.97 -2.02
N GLU A 15 -12.32 9.40 -3.28
CA GLU A 15 -12.49 8.48 -4.41
C GLU A 15 -11.30 7.53 -4.54
N ARG A 16 -10.07 8.06 -4.50
CA ARG A 16 -8.84 7.25 -4.61
C ARG A 16 -8.68 6.28 -3.45
N ILE A 17 -9.03 6.69 -2.23
CA ILE A 17 -9.00 5.83 -1.05
C ILE A 17 -10.03 4.71 -1.17
N ASN A 18 -11.26 5.04 -1.57
CA ASN A 18 -12.30 4.03 -1.74
C ASN A 18 -11.93 3.03 -2.83
N GLU A 19 -11.29 3.48 -3.92
CA GLU A 19 -10.80 2.60 -4.96
C GLU A 19 -9.68 1.69 -4.45
N TRP A 20 -8.70 2.27 -3.73
CA TRP A 20 -7.61 1.50 -3.12
C TRP A 20 -8.14 0.42 -2.16
N LYS A 21 -9.14 0.75 -1.32
CA LYS A 21 -9.75 -0.17 -0.35
C LYS A 21 -10.47 -1.35 -0.99
N LYS A 22 -10.92 -1.26 -2.24
CA LYS A 22 -11.48 -2.41 -2.98
C LYS A 22 -10.41 -3.44 -3.32
N TYR A 23 -9.20 -2.97 -3.65
CA TYR A 23 -8.10 -3.80 -4.14
C TYR A 23 -6.76 -3.50 -3.44
N PRO A 24 -6.69 -3.62 -2.10
CA PRO A 24 -5.47 -3.29 -1.34
C PRO A 24 -4.31 -4.26 -1.61
N ASN A 25 -4.60 -5.41 -2.23
CA ASN A 25 -3.63 -6.45 -2.57
C ASN A 25 -3.22 -6.46 -4.04
N ALA A 26 -3.79 -5.58 -4.88
CA ALA A 26 -3.43 -5.51 -6.30
C ALA A 26 -1.97 -5.04 -6.48
N LEU A 27 -1.37 -5.43 -7.60
CA LEU A 27 -0.02 -4.97 -7.96
C LEU A 27 -0.03 -3.44 -8.11
N GLY A 28 0.96 -2.77 -7.52
CA GLY A 28 1.07 -1.30 -7.53
C GLY A 28 0.21 -0.59 -6.48
N SER A 29 -0.64 -1.33 -5.75
CA SER A 29 -1.45 -0.81 -4.66
C SER A 29 -0.58 -0.27 -3.51
N GLU A 30 0.60 -0.88 -3.29
CA GLU A 30 1.57 -0.46 -2.28
C GLU A 30 2.11 0.96 -2.56
N SER A 31 2.49 1.25 -3.81
CA SER A 31 2.93 2.57 -4.24
C SER A 31 1.80 3.60 -4.17
N GLN A 32 0.59 3.21 -4.56
CA GLN A 32 -0.59 4.07 -4.48
C GLN A 32 -0.89 4.49 -3.03
N ALA A 33 -0.77 3.57 -2.07
CA ALA A 33 -0.95 3.86 -0.65
C ALA A 33 0.00 4.98 -0.19
N GLY A 34 1.29 4.89 -0.53
CA GLY A 34 2.30 5.89 -0.17
C GLY A 34 1.97 7.28 -0.70
N VAL A 35 1.54 7.36 -1.97
CA VAL A 35 1.12 8.64 -2.58
C VAL A 35 -0.08 9.24 -1.84
N ILE A 36 -1.12 8.43 -1.58
CA ILE A 36 -2.33 8.90 -0.90
C ILE A 36 -2.02 9.36 0.52
N VAL A 37 -1.20 8.63 1.28
CA VAL A 37 -0.78 9.03 2.64
C VAL A 37 -0.05 10.38 2.61
N GLY A 38 0.88 10.56 1.67
CA GLY A 38 1.63 11.81 1.52
C GLY A 38 0.73 13.00 1.18
N GLU A 39 -0.22 12.81 0.27
CA GLU A 39 -1.19 13.85 -0.08
C GLU A 39 -2.14 14.19 1.08
N LEU A 40 -2.58 13.20 1.86
CA LEU A 40 -3.37 13.41 3.07
C LEU A 40 -2.60 14.22 4.12
N SER A 41 -1.37 13.80 4.42
CA SER A 41 -0.49 14.49 5.38
C SER A 41 -0.26 15.95 4.95
N ALA A 42 0.05 16.18 3.67
CA ALA A 42 0.23 17.53 3.13
C ALA A 42 -1.04 18.38 3.19
N ALA A 43 -2.21 17.79 2.91
CA ALA A 43 -3.48 18.50 2.93
C ALA A 43 -3.95 18.87 4.36
N ILE A 44 -3.64 18.02 5.34
CA ILE A 44 -3.95 18.25 6.75
C ILE A 44 -2.91 19.18 7.41
N GLY A 45 -1.67 19.15 6.92
CA GLY A 45 -0.55 19.90 7.50
C GLY A 45 0.04 19.22 8.74
N GLU A 46 -0.07 17.90 8.82
CA GLU A 46 0.42 17.07 9.93
C GLU A 46 1.46 16.07 9.44
N GLU A 47 2.43 15.74 10.30
CA GLU A 47 3.41 14.70 10.01
C GLU A 47 2.75 13.31 9.95
N ILE A 48 3.32 12.44 9.11
CA ILE A 48 2.85 11.05 8.99
C ILE A 48 3.26 10.29 10.26
N PRO A 49 2.33 9.64 10.98
CA PRO A 49 2.65 8.86 12.17
C PRO A 49 3.68 7.76 11.91
N ASP A 50 4.52 7.46 12.89
CA ASP A 50 5.58 6.44 12.78
C ASP A 50 5.05 5.06 12.41
N GLU A 51 3.90 4.66 12.95
CA GLU A 51 3.25 3.39 12.62
C GLU A 51 2.81 3.31 11.14
N VAL A 52 2.35 4.44 10.58
CA VAL A 52 1.98 4.54 9.17
C VAL A 52 3.23 4.49 8.30
N ASN A 53 4.30 5.18 8.70
CA ASN A 53 5.60 5.10 8.02
C ASN A 53 6.17 3.67 8.04
N ALA A 54 6.05 2.95 9.16
CA ALA A 54 6.47 1.57 9.26
C ALA A 54 5.65 0.66 8.34
N ALA A 55 4.32 0.82 8.33
CA ALA A 55 3.43 0.09 7.42
C ALA A 55 3.76 0.38 5.95
N LEU A 56 4.01 1.64 5.57
CA LEU A 56 4.42 2.01 4.21
C LEU A 56 5.74 1.35 3.81
N LYS A 57 6.72 1.26 4.71
CA LYS A 57 7.99 0.55 4.44
C LYS A 57 7.76 -0.94 4.20
N GLN A 58 6.90 -1.58 5.00
CA GLN A 58 6.54 -2.99 4.81
C GLN A 58 5.83 -3.20 3.47
N LEU A 59 4.87 -2.35 3.10
CA LEU A 59 4.21 -2.42 1.79
C LEU A 59 5.19 -2.14 0.65
N SER A 60 6.10 -1.18 0.78
CA SER A 60 7.13 -0.93 -0.22
C SER A 60 8.01 -2.16 -0.44
N LEU A 61 8.41 -2.85 0.62
CA LEU A 61 9.18 -4.10 0.54
C LEU A 61 8.39 -5.17 -0.22
N ARG A 62 7.11 -5.35 0.11
CA ARG A 62 6.22 -6.29 -0.59
C ARG A 62 6.10 -5.97 -2.07
N GLY A 63 5.93 -4.69 -2.43
CA GLY A 63 5.90 -4.23 -3.82
C GLY A 63 7.20 -4.58 -4.55
N THR A 64 8.36 -4.24 -3.98
CA THR A 64 9.66 -4.58 -4.55
C THR A 64 9.84 -6.09 -4.74
N MET A 65 9.41 -6.91 -3.78
CA MET A 65 9.47 -8.37 -3.92
C MET A 65 8.61 -8.86 -5.08
N ARG A 66 7.40 -8.31 -5.27
CA ARG A 66 6.52 -8.65 -6.40
C ARG A 66 7.13 -8.24 -7.76
N ASP A 67 7.74 -7.07 -7.83
CA ASP A 67 8.43 -6.60 -9.04
C ASP A 67 9.62 -7.51 -9.40
N ILE A 68 10.38 -7.96 -8.40
CA ILE A 68 11.46 -8.93 -8.58
C ILE A 68 10.90 -10.27 -9.08
N ALA A 69 9.81 -10.76 -8.48
CA ALA A 69 9.14 -11.99 -8.90
C ALA A 69 8.76 -11.93 -10.39
N GLN A 70 8.13 -10.82 -10.79
CA GLN A 70 7.69 -10.60 -12.15
C GLN A 70 8.88 -10.51 -13.12
N ALA A 71 9.96 -9.82 -12.74
CA ALA A 71 11.17 -9.73 -13.56
C ALA A 71 11.88 -11.09 -13.74
N ILE A 72 11.85 -11.95 -12.72
CA ILE A 72 12.39 -13.32 -12.82
C ILE A 72 11.51 -14.16 -13.76
N GLN A 73 10.19 -14.15 -13.56
CA GLN A 73 9.25 -14.92 -14.38
C GLN A 73 9.28 -14.51 -15.86
N HIS A 74 9.41 -13.21 -16.17
CA HIS A 74 9.53 -12.75 -17.56
C HIS A 74 10.81 -13.22 -18.26
N ASN A 75 11.86 -13.58 -17.52
CA ASN A 75 13.12 -14.07 -18.07
C ASN A 75 13.19 -15.60 -18.16
N GLU A 76 12.29 -16.32 -17.51
CA GLU A 76 12.25 -17.79 -17.51
C GLU A 76 11.03 -18.28 -18.30
N GLU A 77 11.23 -18.83 -19.51
CA GLU A 77 10.21 -19.62 -20.24
C GLU A 77 10.02 -21.01 -19.59
N HIS A 78 9.84 -21.08 -18.27
CA HIS A 78 9.66 -22.35 -17.57
C HIS A 78 8.23 -22.47 -17.04
N GLU A 79 7.59 -23.59 -17.38
CA GLU A 79 6.34 -23.98 -16.72
C GLU A 79 6.61 -24.23 -15.23
N PRO A 80 5.67 -23.82 -14.34
CA PRO A 80 5.83 -24.01 -12.90
C PRO A 80 5.99 -25.50 -12.59
N MET A 81 7.12 -25.85 -11.96
CA MET A 81 7.37 -27.23 -11.54
C MET A 81 6.46 -27.60 -10.36
N PRO A 82 5.73 -28.72 -10.42
CA PRO A 82 5.01 -29.23 -9.26
C PRO A 82 5.99 -29.51 -8.12
N ASP A 83 5.56 -29.27 -6.88
CA ASP A 83 6.30 -29.44 -5.62
C ASP A 83 7.38 -28.39 -5.29
N VAL A 84 7.61 -27.39 -6.14
CA VAL A 84 8.46 -26.22 -5.82
C VAL A 84 7.58 -25.07 -5.30
N PRO A 85 7.86 -24.50 -4.12
CA PRO A 85 7.15 -23.32 -3.63
C PRO A 85 7.21 -22.18 -4.65
N SER A 86 6.09 -21.50 -4.86
CA SER A 86 6.09 -20.31 -5.70
C SER A 86 6.94 -19.20 -5.04
N PHE A 87 7.39 -18.24 -5.83
CA PHE A 87 8.09 -17.07 -5.29
C PHE A 87 7.25 -16.34 -4.24
N HIS A 88 5.92 -16.29 -4.42
CA HIS A 88 5.01 -15.71 -3.43
C HIS A 88 5.04 -16.47 -2.10
N ASP A 89 5.03 -17.81 -2.13
CA ASP A 89 5.08 -18.63 -0.91
C ASP A 89 6.40 -18.41 -0.14
N VAL A 90 7.52 -18.32 -0.87
CA VAL A 90 8.84 -18.05 -0.28
C VAL A 90 8.88 -16.66 0.36
N VAL A 91 8.35 -15.65 -0.33
CA VAL A 91 8.30 -14.28 0.17
C VAL A 91 7.43 -14.17 1.41
N ASP A 92 6.23 -14.75 1.40
CA ASP A 92 5.31 -14.68 2.53
C ASP A 92 5.87 -15.43 3.74
N SER A 93 6.48 -16.59 3.53
CA SER A 93 7.18 -17.32 4.60
C SER A 93 8.37 -16.53 5.15
N GLY A 94 9.17 -15.91 4.27
CA GLY A 94 10.32 -15.10 4.66
C GLY A 94 9.92 -13.86 5.46
N ALA A 95 8.89 -13.15 5.01
CA ALA A 95 8.32 -12.00 5.69
C ALA A 95 7.78 -12.36 7.08
N ALA A 96 7.02 -13.45 7.17
CA ALA A 96 6.48 -13.95 8.44
C ALA A 96 7.61 -14.29 9.43
N SER A 97 8.71 -14.89 8.95
CA SER A 97 9.88 -15.20 9.79
C SER A 97 10.57 -13.95 10.37
N CYS A 98 10.45 -12.81 9.69
CA CYS A 98 10.94 -11.51 10.13
C CYS A 98 9.91 -10.73 10.96
N GLY A 99 8.77 -11.33 11.31
CA GLY A 99 7.68 -10.67 12.02
C GLY A 99 6.94 -9.61 11.20
N ILE A 100 6.98 -9.71 9.87
CA ILE A 100 6.29 -8.80 8.97
C ILE A 100 4.94 -9.40 8.57
N SER A 101 3.86 -8.66 8.80
CA SER A 101 2.51 -9.02 8.37
C SER A 101 1.98 -8.00 7.36
N TRP A 102 1.84 -8.45 6.11
CA TRP A 102 1.26 -7.62 5.05
C TRP A 102 -0.16 -7.17 5.38
N ALA A 103 -0.96 -8.05 5.99
CA ALA A 103 -2.33 -7.76 6.36
C ALA A 103 -2.42 -6.68 7.46
N GLU A 104 -1.51 -6.71 8.43
CA GLU A 104 -1.43 -5.68 9.47
C GLU A 104 -1.02 -4.34 8.87
N ALA A 105 -0.02 -4.33 7.98
CA ALA A 105 0.39 -3.11 7.28
C ALA A 105 -0.79 -2.47 6.51
N LEU A 106 -1.52 -3.27 5.73
CA LEU A 106 -2.72 -2.80 5.01
C LEU A 106 -3.80 -2.28 5.96
N THR A 107 -3.98 -2.93 7.11
CA THR A 107 -4.95 -2.51 8.13
C THR A 107 -4.58 -1.16 8.74
N VAL A 108 -3.31 -0.94 9.06
CA VAL A 108 -2.81 0.35 9.57
C VAL A 108 -3.06 1.46 8.55
N ILE A 109 -2.77 1.24 7.27
CA ILE A 109 -3.03 2.21 6.22
C ILE A 109 -4.53 2.49 6.06
N ALA A 110 -5.36 1.45 6.02
CA ALA A 110 -6.81 1.59 5.88
C ALA A 110 -7.43 2.39 7.04
N LYS A 111 -6.97 2.12 8.27
CA LYS A 111 -7.38 2.84 9.47
C LYS A 111 -6.96 4.31 9.42
N TYR A 112 -5.71 4.58 9.04
CA TYR A 112 -5.23 5.95 8.84
C TYR A 112 -6.14 6.72 7.84
N PHE A 113 -6.49 6.09 6.71
CA PHE A 113 -7.41 6.72 5.75
C PHE A 113 -8.78 7.04 6.35
N ASP A 114 -9.36 6.12 7.12
CA ASP A 114 -10.67 6.34 7.77
C ASP A 114 -10.63 7.48 8.79
N GLU A 115 -9.52 7.64 9.50
CA GLU A 115 -9.35 8.69 10.50
C GLU A 115 -9.07 10.06 9.87
N GLN A 116 -8.31 10.10 8.77
CA GLN A 116 -7.86 11.35 8.17
C GLN A 116 -8.86 11.98 7.19
N ILE A 117 -9.60 11.19 6.39
CA ILE A 117 -10.57 11.75 5.42
C ILE A 117 -11.58 12.72 6.07
N PRO A 118 -12.22 12.39 7.22
CA PRO A 118 -13.18 13.28 7.85
C PRO A 118 -12.58 14.65 8.22
N ARG A 119 -11.28 14.69 8.51
CA ARG A 119 -10.54 15.88 8.97
C ARG A 119 -10.19 16.86 7.86
N LEU A 120 -10.32 16.47 6.60
CA LEU A 120 -10.24 17.40 5.47
C LEU A 120 -11.52 18.27 5.44
N VAL A 121 -11.43 19.51 5.96
CA VAL A 121 -12.50 20.54 5.95
C VAL A 121 -12.05 21.82 5.28
#